data_AF-A0A368E9T5-F1
#
_entry.id   AF-A0A368E9T5-F1
#
_cell.length_a   1.000
_cell.length_b   1.000
_cell.length_c   1.000
_cell.angle_alpha   90.00
_cell.angle_beta   90.00
_cell.angle_gamma   90.00
#
_symmetry.space_group_name_H-M   'P 1'
#
loop_
_entity.id
_entity.type
_entity.pdbx_description
1 polymer ?
#
loop_
_entity_poly.entity_id
_entity_poly.type
_entity_poly.pdbx_seq_one_letter_code
_entity_poly.pdbx_strand_id
1 'polypeptide(L)'
;MLIDQADNVIHDETAARKILRELFTEMAHFTLDTGHSIKEMVLYMHMRATHGPVSIRGLAQASGFPVETVRRALKRNEERGYVRVTQEGYRELTEAGILVGDQLYTKAFERISALRRLDRAMGG
;
A
#
# COMPACT_ATOMS: atom_id res chain seq x y z
N MET A 1 -11.78 24.76 8.60
CA MET A 1 -11.98 24.31 9.99
C MET A 1 -12.24 22.80 9.99
N LEU A 2 -11.27 22.01 9.50
CA LEU A 2 -11.37 20.55 9.32
C LEU A 2 -10.01 19.86 9.58
N ILE A 3 -9.06 20.60 10.16
CA ILE A 3 -7.69 20.13 10.49
C ILE A 3 -7.52 19.98 12.01
N ASP A 4 -8.45 20.51 12.83
CA ASP A 4 -8.34 20.44 14.30
C ASP A 4 -8.89 19.14 14.93
N GLN A 5 -9.47 18.22 14.15
CA GLN A 5 -9.97 16.94 14.68
C GLN A 5 -8.96 15.80 14.62
N ALA A 6 -7.81 15.99 13.96
CA ALA A 6 -6.75 14.98 13.95
C ALA A 6 -5.83 15.05 15.18
N ASP A 7 -5.76 16.21 15.86
CA ASP A 7 -4.87 16.42 17.00
C ASP A 7 -5.45 15.98 18.36
N ASN A 8 -6.74 15.63 18.43
CA ASN A 8 -7.38 15.17 19.67
C ASN A 8 -7.40 13.64 19.88
N VAL A 9 -6.75 12.89 19.01
CA VAL A 9 -6.58 11.43 19.17
C VAL A 9 -5.14 11.15 19.50
N ILE A 10 -4.73 11.35 20.77
CA ILE A 10 -3.74 10.58 21.55
C ILE A 10 -3.64 11.29 22.92
N HIS A 11 -4.58 11.02 23.82
CA HIS A 11 -4.37 11.25 25.26
C HIS A 11 -4.33 9.95 26.06
N ASP A 12 -4.61 8.81 25.41
CA ASP A 12 -4.50 7.49 26.00
C ASP A 12 -3.48 6.66 25.21
N GLU A 13 -2.25 6.62 25.73
CA GLU A 13 -1.13 5.86 25.19
C GLU A 13 -1.48 4.35 25.05
N THR A 14 -2.39 3.85 25.88
CA THR A 14 -2.83 2.45 25.86
C THR A 14 -3.72 2.17 24.66
N ALA A 15 -4.68 3.06 24.38
CA ALA A 15 -5.56 2.97 23.21
C ALA A 15 -4.76 3.10 21.90
N ALA A 16 -3.83 4.07 21.84
CA ALA A 16 -2.97 4.25 20.67
C ALA A 16 -2.08 3.01 20.41
N ARG A 17 -1.49 2.41 21.45
CA ARG A 17 -0.71 1.17 21.33
C ARG A 17 -1.56 -0.01 20.86
N LYS A 18 -2.81 -0.13 21.32
CA LYS A 18 -3.74 -1.18 20.88
C LYS A 18 -4.06 -1.05 19.39
N ILE A 19 -4.43 0.15 18.95
CA ILE A 19 -4.72 0.44 17.54
C ILE A 19 -3.51 0.16 16.66
N LEU A 20 -2.32 0.62 17.05
CA LEU A 20 -1.09 0.35 16.31
C LEU A 20 -0.80 -1.15 16.21
N ARG A 21 -0.97 -1.91 17.29
CA ARG A 21 -0.77 -3.36 17.28
C ARG A 21 -1.73 -4.08 16.33
N GLU A 22 -3.01 -3.70 16.35
CA GLU A 22 -4.02 -4.28 15.46
C GLU A 22 -3.72 -3.94 14.00
N LEU A 23 -3.35 -2.69 13.71
CA LEU A 23 -2.89 -2.28 12.38
C LEU A 23 -1.69 -3.11 11.93
N PHE A 24 -0.63 -3.22 12.74
CA PHE A 24 0.55 -4.03 12.40
C PHE A 24 0.21 -5.51 12.17
N THR A 25 -0.71 -6.06 12.96
CA THR A 25 -1.17 -7.44 12.83
C THR A 25 -1.87 -7.65 11.49
N GLU A 26 -2.76 -6.74 11.10
CA GLU A 26 -3.43 -6.83 9.80
C GLU A 26 -2.47 -6.58 8.63
N MET A 27 -1.47 -5.70 8.78
CA MET A 27 -0.41 -5.54 7.78
C MET A 27 0.42 -6.82 7.62
N ALA A 28 0.70 -7.52 8.72
CA ALA A 28 1.43 -8.77 8.71
C ALA A 28 0.60 -9.89 8.06
N HIS A 29 -0.69 -10.02 8.42
CA HIS A 29 -1.62 -10.94 7.77
C HIS A 29 -1.73 -10.68 6.27
N PHE A 30 -1.88 -9.42 5.86
CA PHE A 30 -1.90 -9.05 4.44
C PHE A 30 -0.64 -9.55 3.71
N THR A 31 0.53 -9.35 4.33
CA THR A 31 1.80 -9.76 3.73
C THR A 31 1.93 -11.28 3.65
N LEU A 32 1.47 -12.01 4.66
CA LEU A 32 1.48 -13.48 4.67
C LEU A 32 0.50 -14.07 3.65
N ASP A 33 -0.71 -13.51 3.56
CA ASP A 33 -1.76 -13.98 2.66
C ASP A 33 -1.43 -13.75 1.19
N THR A 34 -0.77 -12.63 0.89
CA THR A 34 -0.53 -12.20 -0.49
C THR A 34 0.89 -12.43 -0.97
N GLY A 35 1.86 -12.58 -0.06
CA GLY A 35 3.29 -12.53 -0.41
C GLY A 35 3.79 -11.14 -0.83
N HIS A 36 2.95 -10.11 -0.66
CA HIS A 36 3.22 -8.73 -1.03
C HIS A 36 3.04 -7.80 0.17
N SER A 37 3.94 -6.82 0.26
CA SER A 37 3.81 -5.76 1.25
C SER A 37 2.74 -4.75 0.83
N ILE A 38 2.14 -4.06 1.81
CA ILE A 38 1.25 -2.91 1.56
C ILE A 38 1.96 -1.83 0.74
N LYS A 39 3.27 -1.69 0.89
CA LYS A 39 4.08 -0.76 0.07
C LYS A 39 4.01 -1.12 -1.41
N GLU A 40 4.09 -2.40 -1.76
CA GLU A 40 3.99 -2.86 -3.15
C GLU A 40 2.60 -2.61 -3.71
N MET A 41 1.55 -2.85 -2.92
CA MET A 41 0.18 -2.50 -3.30
C MET A 41 0.05 -1.00 -3.62
N VAL A 42 0.54 -0.12 -2.75
CA VAL A 42 0.50 1.33 -2.97
C VAL A 42 1.22 1.73 -4.26
N LEU A 43 2.40 1.14 -4.52
CA LEU A 43 3.13 1.38 -5.77
C LEU A 43 2.33 0.94 -7.00
N TYR A 44 1.68 -0.22 -6.95
CA TYR A 44 0.87 -0.74 -8.06
C TYR A 44 -0.35 0.16 -8.31
N MET A 45 -1.00 0.67 -7.26
CA MET A 45 -2.12 1.61 -7.40
C MET A 45 -1.71 2.87 -8.15
N HIS A 46 -0.57 3.47 -7.80
CA HIS A 46 -0.07 4.65 -8.48
C HIS A 46 0.34 4.35 -9.94
N MET A 47 1.00 3.23 -10.19
CA MET A 47 1.35 2.82 -11.56
C MET A 47 0.10 2.61 -12.42
N ARG A 48 -0.95 1.98 -11.87
CA ARG A 48 -2.21 1.75 -12.59
C ARG A 48 -2.93 3.05 -12.90
N ALA A 49 -2.95 4.01 -11.96
CA ALA A 49 -3.60 5.30 -12.14
C ALA A 49 -3.00 6.13 -13.29
N THR A 50 -1.73 5.89 -13.64
CA THR A 50 -1.07 6.59 -14.75
C THR A 50 -1.36 6.00 -16.13
N HIS A 51 -1.92 4.79 -16.22
CA HIS A 51 -2.21 4.08 -17.48
C HIS A 51 -1.02 3.99 -18.46
N GLY A 52 0.22 4.05 -17.96
CA GLY A 52 1.42 4.01 -18.78
C GLY A 52 2.72 3.93 -17.96
N PRO A 53 3.89 4.02 -18.62
CA PRO A 53 5.18 3.94 -17.94
C PRO A 53 5.43 5.10 -16.98
N VAL A 54 5.98 4.79 -15.80
CA VAL A 54 6.29 5.77 -14.74
C VAL A 54 7.77 5.83 -14.43
N SER A 55 8.24 7.02 -14.05
CA SER A 55 9.61 7.18 -13.55
C SER A 55 9.67 6.81 -12.06
N ILE A 56 10.82 6.31 -11.61
CA ILE A 56 11.04 6.00 -10.19
C ILE A 56 10.84 7.26 -9.32
N ARG A 57 11.31 8.42 -9.79
CA ARG A 57 11.14 9.70 -9.07
C ARG A 57 9.68 10.12 -8.99
N GLY A 58 8.93 10.03 -10.10
CA GLY A 58 7.51 10.34 -10.11
C GLY A 58 6.72 9.42 -9.18
N LEU A 59 7.06 8.12 -9.18
CA LEU A 59 6.40 7.16 -8.30
C LEU A 59 6.76 7.37 -6.82
N ALA A 60 8.00 7.73 -6.51
CA ALA A 60 8.43 8.11 -5.17
C ALA A 60 7.67 9.35 -4.67
N GLN A 61 7.52 10.37 -5.52
CA GLN A 61 6.74 11.56 -5.20
C GLN A 61 5.26 11.23 -4.95
N ALA A 62 4.64 10.42 -5.82
CA ALA A 62 3.24 10.06 -5.71
C ALA A 62 2.92 9.20 -4.47
N SER A 63 3.81 8.25 -4.15
CA SER A 63 3.64 7.33 -3.01
C SER A 63 4.14 7.88 -1.66
N GLY A 64 4.92 8.97 -1.67
CA GLY A 64 5.59 9.49 -0.47
C GLY A 64 6.75 8.62 0.03
N PHE A 65 7.14 7.57 -0.70
CA PHE A 65 8.25 6.70 -0.31
C PHE A 65 9.61 7.24 -0.78
N PRO A 66 10.71 6.97 -0.05
CA PRO A 66 12.04 7.31 -0.52
C PRO A 66 12.37 6.66 -1.86
N VAL A 67 13.06 7.39 -2.74
CA VAL A 67 13.45 6.91 -4.09
C VAL A 67 14.11 5.54 -4.06
N GLU A 68 15.02 5.30 -3.11
CA GLU A 68 15.71 4.01 -3.00
C GLU A 68 14.80 2.87 -2.51
N THR A 69 13.77 3.19 -1.72
CA THR A 69 12.74 2.21 -1.33
C THR A 69 11.95 1.79 -2.56
N VAL A 70 11.51 2.76 -3.37
CA VAL A 70 10.79 2.50 -4.63
C VAL A 70 11.66 1.71 -5.58
N ARG A 71 12.92 2.11 -5.79
CA ARG A 71 13.88 1.41 -6.65
C ARG A 71 14.03 -0.07 -6.27
N ARG A 72 14.25 -0.36 -4.98
CA ARG A 72 14.39 -1.74 -4.49
C ARG A 72 13.11 -2.55 -4.65
N ALA A 73 11.95 -1.93 -4.40
CA ALA A 73 10.67 -2.59 -4.59
C ALA A 73 10.44 -2.92 -6.07
N LEU A 74 10.61 -1.96 -6.98
CA LEU A 74 10.43 -2.20 -8.41
C LEU A 74 11.41 -3.22 -8.97
N LYS A 75 12.67 -3.24 -8.51
CA LYS A 75 13.63 -4.27 -8.92
C LYS A 75 13.15 -5.68 -8.55
N ARG A 76 12.66 -5.89 -7.33
CA ARG A 76 12.09 -7.20 -6.93
C ARG A 76 10.85 -7.57 -7.74
N ASN A 77 10.02 -6.59 -8.08
CA ASN A 77 8.82 -6.83 -8.89
C ASN A 77 9.15 -7.08 -10.37
N GLU A 78 10.27 -6.54 -10.86
CA GLU A 78 10.86 -6.85 -12.15
C GLU A 78 11.37 -8.30 -12.19
N GLU A 79 12.13 -8.72 -11.16
CA GLU A 79 12.57 -10.12 -10.99
C GLU A 79 11.40 -11.12 -10.91
N ARG A 80 10.26 -10.68 -10.40
CA ARG A 80 9.01 -11.47 -10.31
C ARG A 80 8.15 -11.40 -11.59
N GLY A 81 8.53 -10.61 -12.59
CA GLY A 81 7.81 -10.46 -13.86
C GLY A 81 6.54 -9.60 -13.79
N TYR A 82 6.32 -8.87 -12.69
CA TYR A 82 5.15 -8.00 -12.51
C TYR A 82 5.37 -6.58 -13.03
N VAL A 83 6.63 -6.18 -13.14
CA VAL A 83 7.04 -4.88 -13.68
C VAL A 83 8.04 -5.13 -14.79
N ARG A 84 8.00 -4.31 -15.84
CA ARG A 84 9.01 -4.28 -16.90
C ARG A 84 9.66 -2.90 -17.00
N VAL A 85 10.83 -2.87 -17.62
CA VAL A 85 11.57 -1.65 -17.94
C VAL A 85 11.36 -1.31 -19.40
N THR A 86 10.94 -0.08 -19.69
CA THR A 86 10.85 0.39 -21.08
C THR A 86 12.25 0.67 -21.64
N GLN A 87 12.34 0.86 -22.96
CA GLN A 87 13.62 1.22 -23.60
C GLN A 87 14.18 2.55 -23.06
N GLU A 88 13.33 3.50 -22.67
CA GLU A 88 13.75 4.77 -22.07
C GLU A 88 13.97 4.69 -20.54
N GLY A 89 13.90 3.49 -19.95
CA GLY A 89 14.20 3.25 -18.54
C GLY A 89 13.03 3.50 -17.57
N TYR A 90 11.81 3.72 -18.07
CA TYR A 90 10.60 3.84 -17.24
C TYR A 90 10.13 2.47 -16.75
N ARG A 91 9.21 2.45 -15.80
CA ARG A 91 8.65 1.24 -15.20
C ARG A 91 7.18 1.14 -15.52
N GLU A 92 6.76 -0.04 -15.95
CA GLU A 92 5.38 -0.30 -16.33
C GLU A 92 4.92 -1.63 -15.74
N LEU A 93 3.66 -1.73 -15.32
CA LEU A 93 3.08 -3.01 -14.91
C LEU A 93 2.91 -3.91 -16.13
N THR A 94 3.26 -5.19 -15.98
CA THR A 94 2.87 -6.23 -16.92
C THR A 94 1.40 -6.61 -16.69
N GLU A 95 0.79 -7.38 -17.59
CA GLU A 95 -0.55 -7.93 -17.36
C GLU A 95 -0.65 -8.72 -16.05
N ALA A 96 0.38 -9.51 -15.73
CA ALA A 96 0.48 -10.22 -14.45
C ALA A 96 0.54 -9.24 -13.26
N GLY A 97 1.31 -8.16 -13.37
CA GLY A 97 1.37 -7.12 -12.33
C GLY A 97 0.03 -6.38 -12.14
N ILE A 98 -0.71 -6.13 -13.22
CA ILE A 98 -2.05 -5.54 -13.16
C ILE A 98 -3.01 -6.47 -12.40
N LEU A 99 -3.03 -7.76 -12.76
CA LEU A 99 -3.89 -8.75 -12.10
C LEU A 99 -3.57 -8.89 -10.62
N VAL A 100 -2.28 -8.99 -10.26
CA VAL A 100 -1.83 -9.03 -8.87
C VAL A 100 -2.27 -7.74 -8.16
N GLY A 101 -2.10 -6.57 -8.77
CA GLY A 101 -2.54 -5.30 -8.21
C GLY A 101 -4.02 -5.26 -7.85
N ASP A 102 -4.89 -5.79 -8.72
CA ASP A 102 -6.32 -5.88 -8.44
C ASP A 102 -6.61 -6.78 -7.25
N GLN A 103 -5.96 -7.95 -7.17
CA GLN A 103 -6.13 -8.87 -6.05
C GLN A 103 -5.68 -8.24 -4.73
N LEU A 104 -4.54 -7.53 -4.73
CA LEU A 104 -4.05 -6.81 -3.56
C LEU A 104 -5.05 -5.73 -3.11
N TYR A 105 -5.63 -4.99 -4.05
CA TYR A 105 -6.63 -3.97 -3.74
C TYR A 105 -7.89 -4.58 -3.12
N THR A 106 -8.44 -5.64 -3.72
CA THR A 106 -9.61 -6.35 -3.17
C THR A 106 -9.33 -6.85 -1.75
N LYS A 107 -8.17 -7.46 -1.52
CA LYS A 107 -7.78 -7.98 -0.20
C LYS A 107 -7.63 -6.89 0.84
N ALA A 108 -7.00 -5.77 0.48
CA ALA A 108 -6.88 -4.63 1.37
C ALA A 108 -8.25 -4.03 1.72
N PHE A 109 -9.15 -3.94 0.74
CA PHE A 109 -10.51 -3.45 0.96
C PHE A 109 -11.33 -4.38 1.88
N GLU A 110 -11.26 -5.69 1.67
CA GLU A 110 -11.90 -6.70 2.54
C GLU A 110 -11.45 -6.55 4.00
N ARG A 111 -10.14 -6.35 4.21
CA ARG A 111 -9.50 -6.20 5.52
C ARG A 111 -9.89 -4.90 6.21
N ILE A 112 -9.85 -3.77 5.50
CA ILE A 112 -10.33 -2.47 6.03
C ILE A 112 -11.80 -2.55 6.40
N SER A 113 -12.62 -3.24 5.59
CA SER A 113 -14.05 -3.44 5.88
C SER A 113 -14.28 -4.34 7.09
N ALA A 114 -13.39 -5.30 7.36
CA ALA A 114 -13.42 -6.10 8.59
C ALA A 114 -13.08 -5.25 9.82
N LEU A 115 -12.01 -4.45 9.76
CA LEU A 115 -11.63 -3.53 10.83
C LEU A 115 -12.75 -2.53 11.17
N ARG A 116 -13.39 -1.91 10.16
CA ARG A 116 -14.54 -1.00 10.36
C ARG A 116 -15.78 -1.66 10.95
N ARG A 117 -15.93 -2.98 10.81
CA ARG A 117 -17.03 -3.73 11.44
C ARG A 117 -16.71 -3.99 12.92
N LEU A 118 -15.46 -4.31 13.24
CA LEU A 118 -15.00 -4.50 14.61
C LEU A 118 -15.07 -3.19 15.42
N ASP A 119 -14.63 -2.07 14.83
CA ASP A 119 -14.71 -0.74 15.45
C ASP A 119 -16.16 -0.37 15.83
N ARG A 120 -17.11 -0.55 14.91
CA ARG A 120 -18.54 -0.35 15.16
C ARG A 120 -19.12 -1.30 16.22
N ALA A 121 -18.64 -2.54 16.28
CA ALA A 121 -19.08 -3.52 17.28
C ALA A 121 -18.52 -3.23 18.68
N MET A 122 -17.40 -2.50 18.77
CA MET A 122 -16.79 -2.09 20.04
C MET A 122 -17.33 -0.76 20.58
N GLY A 123 -18.33 -0.17 19.92
CA GLY A 123 -19.05 1.01 20.43
C GLY A 123 -18.27 2.31 20.30
N GLY A 124 -17.95 2.70 19.06
CA GLY A 124 -17.53 4.07 18.75
C GLY A 124 -18.51 5.13 19.26
#